data_AF-A0A2P2IA10-F1
#
_entry.id   AF-A0A2P2IA10-F1
#
_cell.length_a   1.000
_cell.length_b   1.000
_cell.length_c   1.000
_cell.angle_alpha   90.00
_cell.angle_beta   90.00
_cell.angle_gamma   90.00
#
_symmetry.space_group_name_H-M   'P 1'
#
loop_
_entity.id
_entity.type
_entity.pdbx_description
1 polymer ?
#
loop_
_entity_poly.entity_id
_entity_poly.type
_entity_poly.pdbx_seq_one_letter_code
_entity_poly.pdbx_strand_id
1 'polypeptide(L)'
;EREICRKNNLREKGVVPITIFQDCLKDARIPIEKCKNPSKTRIFSLSPVDATIAYRQYLLDFVVAYKGNGLACENTIGIVVDGPDWTQLYRRLATFSTNILNGDYSNFGASLNAICVKRVAGIINDWYEMNGDHSLLNKQARIVIFEEIANSVHICKDLVYQTITGMPSGCALTTYVNSLVNALYVRVAYLGVVNFAGIPRDLQSFDKNVRLFHNGDDLIMSVLSDVIDEFNNQTLQTFFLSAGIKYTDSLKSSTMAKFCAIEDAVYLKRKFRLQGEGDTTRVYAPLDINSVTDCANWMWVSENAVEATALNIEQSMRLSYGHGKDEFDRIRSILMDKIRKSRAKIQVPFLSWNALDDEVWNDYDKLYIPPMNRVLKPYDDEEGVRFD
;
A
#
# COMPACT_ATOMS: atom_id res chain seq x y z
N GLU A 1 -20.76 -0.19 24.91
CA GLU A 1 -20.85 -1.61 25.32
C GLU A 1 -22.18 -2.26 24.96
N ARG A 2 -23.34 -1.81 25.49
CA ARG A 2 -24.64 -2.43 25.19
C ARG A 2 -24.93 -2.62 23.69
N GLU A 3 -24.66 -1.61 22.88
CA GLU A 3 -24.90 -1.70 21.42
C GLU A 3 -23.96 -2.67 20.70
N ILE A 4 -22.70 -2.75 21.13
CA ILE A 4 -21.72 -3.69 20.58
C ILE A 4 -22.18 -5.13 20.87
N CYS A 5 -22.54 -5.43 22.12
CA CYS A 5 -23.04 -6.75 22.51
C CYS A 5 -24.30 -7.13 21.73
N ARG A 6 -25.25 -6.19 21.59
CA ARG A 6 -26.49 -6.41 20.82
C ARG A 6 -26.19 -6.76 19.36
N LYS A 7 -25.33 -5.98 18.68
CA LYS A 7 -24.98 -6.22 17.28
C LYS A 7 -24.12 -7.48 17.09
N ASN A 8 -23.21 -7.77 18.01
CA ASN A 8 -22.42 -9.01 17.96
C ASN A 8 -23.31 -10.25 18.08
N ASN A 9 -24.30 -10.24 18.98
CA ASN A 9 -25.28 -11.33 19.07
C ASN A 9 -26.07 -11.55 17.77
N LEU A 10 -26.40 -10.46 17.05
CA LEU A 10 -27.03 -10.56 15.74
C LEU A 10 -26.06 -11.19 14.72
N ARG A 11 -24.81 -10.72 14.66
CA ARG A 11 -23.76 -11.25 13.77
C ARG A 11 -23.52 -12.75 13.98
N GLU A 12 -23.38 -13.17 15.23
CA GLU A 12 -23.20 -14.58 15.61
C GLU A 12 -24.39 -15.46 15.20
N LYS A 13 -25.61 -14.89 15.14
CA LYS A 13 -26.83 -15.56 14.67
C LYS A 13 -27.05 -15.47 13.16
N GLY A 14 -26.10 -14.89 12.41
CA GLY A 14 -26.22 -14.72 10.96
C GLY A 14 -27.14 -13.56 10.54
N VAL A 15 -27.52 -12.67 11.46
CA VAL A 15 -28.38 -11.52 11.18
C VAL A 15 -27.51 -10.27 11.02
N VAL A 16 -27.59 -9.64 9.84
CA VAL A 16 -26.89 -8.38 9.53
C VAL A 16 -27.50 -7.23 10.36
N PRO A 17 -26.76 -6.64 11.32
CA PRO A 17 -27.25 -5.48 12.04
C PRO A 17 -27.22 -4.23 11.14
N ILE A 18 -28.07 -3.24 11.43
CA ILE A 18 -27.99 -1.94 10.76
C ILE A 18 -26.73 -1.21 11.25
N THR A 19 -25.79 -0.98 10.33
CA THR A 19 -24.56 -0.22 10.55
C THR A 19 -24.51 0.91 9.51
N ILE A 20 -24.64 2.16 9.98
CA ILE A 20 -24.76 3.34 9.12
C ILE A 20 -23.43 4.11 9.12
N PHE A 21 -22.77 4.15 7.97
CA PHE A 21 -21.55 4.94 7.76
C PHE A 21 -21.91 6.39 7.42
N GLN A 22 -21.19 7.36 7.96
CA GLN A 22 -21.45 8.77 7.67
C GLN A 22 -20.54 9.27 6.55
N ASP A 23 -21.12 9.76 5.47
CA ASP A 23 -20.35 10.28 4.34
C ASP A 23 -19.97 11.74 4.52
N CYS A 24 -18.69 12.00 4.28
CA CYS A 24 -18.09 13.32 4.35
C CYS A 24 -17.27 13.60 3.08
N LEU A 25 -17.16 14.87 2.72
CA LEU A 25 -16.24 15.31 1.68
C LEU A 25 -14.83 15.40 2.25
N LYS A 26 -13.86 14.74 1.61
CA LYS A 26 -12.47 14.74 2.04
C LYS A 26 -11.85 16.10 1.78
N ASP A 27 -11.45 16.78 2.85
CA ASP A 27 -10.59 17.95 2.77
C ASP A 27 -9.18 17.49 2.38
N ALA A 28 -8.81 17.74 1.13
CA ALA A 28 -7.54 17.32 0.57
C ALA A 28 -7.12 18.25 -0.56
N ARG A 29 -5.80 18.45 -0.68
CA ARG A 29 -5.21 19.09 -1.84
C ARG A 29 -5.47 18.25 -3.08
N ILE A 30 -6.06 18.88 -4.09
CA ILE A 30 -6.27 18.31 -5.42
C ILE A 30 -5.73 19.31 -6.46
N PRO A 31 -5.34 18.84 -7.65
CA PRO A 31 -4.93 19.72 -8.74
C PRO A 31 -5.96 20.82 -9.03
N ILE A 32 -5.50 22.02 -9.37
CA ILE A 32 -6.35 23.21 -9.56
C ILE A 32 -7.43 22.96 -10.63
N GLU A 33 -7.11 22.22 -11.69
CA GLU A 33 -8.05 21.84 -12.73
C GLU A 33 -9.19 20.95 -12.20
N LYS A 34 -8.92 20.14 -11.17
CA LYS A 34 -9.94 19.32 -10.50
C LYS A 34 -10.78 20.11 -9.51
N CYS A 35 -10.26 21.18 -8.90
CA CYS A 35 -11.01 22.05 -7.99
C CYS A 35 -12.26 22.66 -8.63
N LYS A 36 -12.22 22.90 -9.94
CA LYS A 36 -13.36 23.48 -10.69
C LYS A 36 -14.54 22.52 -10.84
N ASN A 37 -14.33 21.23 -10.59
CA ASN A 37 -15.37 20.21 -10.71
C ASN A 37 -15.67 19.59 -9.33
N PRO A 38 -16.82 19.92 -8.71
CA PRO A 38 -17.21 19.37 -7.40
C PRO A 38 -17.21 17.84 -7.35
N SER A 39 -17.43 17.17 -8.49
CA SER A 39 -17.41 15.69 -8.58
C SER A 39 -16.01 15.08 -8.37
N LYS A 40 -14.96 15.90 -8.27
CA LYS A 40 -13.58 15.45 -8.04
C LYS A 40 -13.18 15.48 -6.57
N THR A 41 -13.96 16.10 -5.71
CA THR A 41 -13.80 15.98 -4.25
C THR A 41 -14.20 14.57 -3.84
N ARG A 42 -13.27 13.85 -3.23
CA ARG A 42 -13.51 12.46 -2.82
C ARG A 42 -14.43 12.41 -1.62
N ILE A 43 -15.34 11.44 -1.62
CA ILE A 43 -16.14 11.09 -0.45
C ILE A 43 -15.34 10.11 0.40
N PHE A 44 -15.41 10.24 1.72
CA PHE A 44 -14.99 9.21 2.65
C PHE A 44 -16.09 8.92 3.66
N SER A 45 -16.18 7.67 4.09
CA SER A 45 -17.30 7.18 4.89
C SER A 45 -16.82 6.82 6.29
N LEU A 46 -17.21 7.59 7.30
CA LEU A 46 -16.87 7.39 8.70
C LEU A 46 -17.55 6.15 9.25
N SER A 47 -16.76 5.24 9.83
CA SER A 47 -17.26 4.03 10.49
C SER A 47 -17.83 4.34 11.87
N PRO A 48 -19.02 3.82 12.25
CA PRO A 48 -19.50 3.87 13.61
C PRO A 48 -18.50 3.29 14.61
N VAL A 49 -18.41 3.88 15.80
CA VAL A 49 -17.44 3.45 16.82
C VAL A 49 -17.70 2.02 17.28
N ASP A 50 -18.97 1.65 17.45
CA ASP A 50 -19.40 0.30 17.82
C ASP A 50 -19.02 -0.74 16.75
N ALA A 51 -19.20 -0.42 15.48
CA ALA A 51 -18.80 -1.27 14.36
C ALA A 51 -17.27 -1.41 14.31
N THR A 52 -16.54 -0.29 14.44
CA THR A 52 -15.07 -0.29 14.47
C THR A 52 -14.51 -1.19 15.56
N ILE A 53 -15.07 -1.13 16.77
CA ILE A 53 -14.65 -2.00 17.89
C ILE A 53 -14.97 -3.46 17.57
N ALA A 54 -16.20 -3.76 17.14
CA ALA A 54 -16.60 -5.13 16.82
C ALA A 54 -15.75 -5.75 15.71
N TYR A 55 -15.48 -5.01 14.63
CA TYR A 55 -14.65 -5.49 13.53
C TYR A 55 -13.25 -5.84 14.02
N ARG A 56 -12.68 -5.04 14.92
CA ARG A 56 -11.38 -5.35 15.54
C ARG A 56 -11.46 -6.60 16.43
N GLN A 57 -12.52 -6.76 17.23
CA GLN A 57 -12.69 -7.96 18.07
C GLN A 57 -12.69 -9.26 17.27
N TYR A 58 -13.23 -9.26 16.05
CA TYR A 58 -13.35 -10.46 15.22
C TYR A 58 -12.21 -10.67 14.21
N LEU A 59 -11.47 -9.61 13.85
CA LEU A 59 -10.59 -9.62 12.68
C LEU A 59 -9.17 -9.10 12.96
N LEU A 60 -8.88 -8.54 14.13
CA LEU A 60 -7.59 -7.91 14.39
C LEU A 60 -6.42 -8.89 14.36
N ASP A 61 -6.60 -10.14 14.78
CA ASP A 61 -5.51 -11.13 14.78
C ASP A 61 -5.04 -11.43 13.35
N PHE A 62 -5.97 -11.65 12.42
CA PHE A 62 -5.67 -11.75 11.00
C PHE A 62 -4.96 -10.50 10.48
N VAL A 63 -5.47 -9.30 10.82
CA VAL A 63 -4.88 -8.04 10.36
C VAL A 63 -3.42 -7.90 10.82
N VAL A 64 -3.14 -8.23 12.08
CA VAL A 64 -1.79 -8.20 12.64
C VAL A 64 -0.89 -9.21 11.95
N ALA A 65 -1.36 -10.45 11.75
CA ALA A 65 -0.60 -11.49 11.07
C ALA A 65 -0.31 -11.16 9.61
N TYR A 66 -1.32 -10.73 8.86
CA TYR A 66 -1.20 -10.38 7.45
C TYR A 66 -0.26 -9.18 7.23
N LYS A 67 -0.42 -8.13 8.05
CA LYS A 67 0.48 -6.97 8.02
C LYS A 67 1.91 -7.36 8.41
N GLY A 68 2.07 -8.15 9.48
CA GLY A 68 3.36 -8.56 10.02
C GLY A 68 4.18 -9.44 9.05
N ASN A 69 3.51 -10.19 8.18
CA ASN A 69 4.16 -11.00 7.15
C ASN A 69 4.46 -10.23 5.85
N GLY A 70 3.89 -9.04 5.65
CA GLY A 70 4.22 -8.10 4.58
C GLY A 70 4.47 -8.77 3.22
N LEU A 71 5.70 -8.66 2.71
CA LEU A 71 6.12 -9.17 1.40
C LEU A 71 5.93 -10.70 1.25
N ALA A 72 5.92 -11.48 2.34
CA ALA A 72 5.64 -12.91 2.28
C ALA A 72 4.17 -13.21 1.96
N CYS A 73 3.27 -12.26 2.25
CA CYS A 73 1.84 -12.33 1.91
C CYS A 73 1.46 -11.35 0.79
N GLU A 74 2.41 -11.02 -0.11
CA GLU A 74 2.20 -10.14 -1.27
C GLU A 74 1.71 -8.72 -0.93
N ASN A 75 1.77 -8.28 0.34
CA ASN A 75 1.26 -6.99 0.76
C ASN A 75 2.37 -6.06 1.25
N THR A 76 2.23 -4.77 0.97
CA THR A 76 3.20 -3.75 1.41
C THR A 76 2.58 -2.78 2.42
N ILE A 77 1.53 -3.19 3.12
CA ILE A 77 0.85 -2.35 4.10
C ILE A 77 1.79 -2.09 5.28
N GLY A 78 2.22 -0.84 5.43
CA GLY A 78 3.18 -0.45 6.47
C GLY A 78 4.64 -0.61 6.08
N ILE A 79 4.96 -0.86 4.80
CA ILE A 79 6.34 -0.87 4.29
C ILE A 79 7.06 0.44 4.60
N VAL A 80 8.32 0.36 5.05
CA VAL A 80 9.18 1.53 5.24
C VAL A 80 9.86 1.86 3.91
N VAL A 81 9.33 2.87 3.23
CA VAL A 81 9.79 3.29 1.90
C VAL A 81 11.18 3.94 1.89
N ASP A 82 11.53 4.67 2.94
CA ASP A 82 12.84 5.32 3.07
C ASP A 82 13.77 4.39 3.85
N GLY A 83 14.16 3.27 3.23
CA GLY A 83 15.06 2.31 3.87
C GLY A 83 15.11 0.92 3.23
N PRO A 84 15.59 -0.09 4.00
CA PRO A 84 15.85 -1.43 3.50
C PRO A 84 14.64 -2.17 2.93
N ASP A 85 13.42 -1.92 3.43
CA ASP A 85 12.23 -2.61 2.92
C ASP A 85 11.96 -2.30 1.45
N TRP A 86 12.24 -1.06 1.01
CA TRP A 86 12.11 -0.68 -0.39
C TRP A 86 13.13 -1.41 -1.28
N THR A 87 14.36 -1.57 -0.78
CA THR A 87 15.39 -2.39 -1.41
C THR A 87 14.95 -3.86 -1.49
N GLN A 88 14.33 -4.40 -0.43
CA GLN A 88 13.82 -5.78 -0.44
C GLN A 88 12.68 -5.97 -1.46
N LEU A 89 11.75 -5.02 -1.54
CA LEU A 89 10.69 -5.02 -2.57
C LEU A 89 11.29 -5.01 -3.97
N TYR A 90 12.25 -4.09 -4.23
CA TYR A 90 12.98 -4.03 -5.49
C TYR A 90 13.64 -5.38 -5.81
N ARG A 91 14.38 -5.97 -4.86
CA ARG A 91 15.07 -7.25 -5.07
C ARG A 91 14.08 -8.36 -5.44
N ARG A 92 12.93 -8.46 -4.75
CA ARG A 92 11.90 -9.47 -5.05
C ARG A 92 11.28 -9.32 -6.45
N LEU A 93 11.22 -8.10 -6.97
CA LEU A 93 10.71 -7.82 -8.32
C LEU A 93 11.80 -7.99 -9.39
N ALA A 94 12.93 -7.32 -9.24
CA ALA A 94 13.99 -7.22 -10.25
C ALA A 94 14.79 -8.52 -10.43
N THR A 95 14.97 -9.31 -9.36
CA THR A 95 15.63 -10.63 -9.49
C THR A 95 14.71 -11.69 -10.10
N PHE A 96 13.40 -11.45 -10.12
CA PHE A 96 12.44 -12.37 -10.70
C PHE A 96 12.33 -12.21 -12.23
N SER A 97 12.21 -10.96 -12.70
CA SER A 97 12.16 -10.62 -14.12
C SER A 97 12.37 -9.11 -14.29
N THR A 98 12.83 -8.70 -15.47
CA THR A 98 12.92 -7.30 -15.87
C THR A 98 11.59 -6.73 -16.39
N ASN A 99 10.58 -7.58 -16.59
CA ASN A 99 9.27 -7.14 -17.11
C ASN A 99 8.34 -6.74 -15.97
N ILE A 100 8.21 -5.43 -15.73
CA ILE A 100 7.35 -4.90 -14.67
C ILE A 100 6.01 -4.44 -15.25
N LEU A 101 4.91 -4.91 -14.65
CA LEU A 101 3.59 -4.39 -14.89
C LEU A 101 3.24 -3.41 -13.77
N ASN A 102 2.98 -2.17 -14.17
CA ASN A 102 2.59 -1.09 -13.29
C ASN A 102 1.46 -0.29 -13.94
N GLY A 103 0.22 -0.56 -13.52
CA GLY A 103 -0.94 0.22 -13.92
C GLY A 103 -1.73 0.68 -12.70
N ASP A 104 -2.75 1.50 -12.96
CA ASP A 104 -3.50 2.26 -11.96
C ASP A 104 -5.01 2.05 -12.15
N TYR A 105 -5.73 1.87 -11.06
CA TYR A 105 -7.19 1.73 -11.08
C TYR A 105 -7.88 3.07 -10.94
N SER A 106 -8.92 3.30 -11.73
CA SER A 106 -9.83 4.42 -11.51
C SER A 106 -10.95 4.03 -10.57
N ASN A 107 -11.13 4.80 -9.48
CA ASN A 107 -12.27 4.68 -8.56
C ASN A 107 -12.41 3.32 -7.84
N PHE A 108 -11.29 2.62 -7.64
CA PHE A 108 -11.24 1.24 -7.15
C PHE A 108 -12.15 0.95 -5.96
N GLY A 109 -12.01 1.72 -4.86
CA GLY A 109 -12.76 1.46 -3.63
C GLY A 109 -14.28 1.62 -3.76
N ALA A 110 -14.75 2.58 -4.56
CA ALA A 110 -16.19 2.78 -4.78
C ALA A 110 -16.78 1.82 -5.83
N SER A 111 -15.93 1.21 -6.66
CA SER A 111 -16.31 0.16 -7.63
C SER A 111 -15.91 -1.25 -7.20
N LEU A 112 -15.58 -1.44 -5.91
CA LEU A 112 -15.10 -2.72 -5.40
C LEU A 112 -16.20 -3.78 -5.50
N ASN A 113 -15.91 -4.93 -6.09
CA ASN A 113 -16.91 -5.95 -6.36
C ASN A 113 -17.35 -6.62 -5.05
N ALA A 114 -18.64 -6.54 -4.73
CA ALA A 114 -19.21 -7.09 -3.51
C ALA A 114 -19.01 -8.63 -3.39
N ILE A 115 -19.00 -9.36 -4.50
CA ILE A 115 -18.73 -10.82 -4.49
C ILE A 115 -17.29 -11.06 -4.05
N CYS A 116 -16.32 -10.31 -4.58
CA CYS A 116 -14.92 -10.43 -4.17
C CYS A 116 -14.74 -10.06 -2.69
N VAL A 117 -15.39 -8.99 -2.21
CA VAL A 117 -15.39 -8.63 -0.78
C VAL A 117 -15.91 -9.79 0.08
N LYS A 118 -17.04 -10.40 -0.31
CA LYS A 118 -17.58 -11.58 0.41
C LYS A 118 -16.65 -12.80 0.34
N ARG A 119 -15.94 -13.01 -0.77
CA ARG A 119 -14.94 -14.09 -0.89
C ARG A 119 -13.74 -13.88 0.02
N VAL A 120 -13.34 -12.64 0.28
CA VAL A 120 -12.30 -12.31 1.27
C VAL A 120 -12.69 -12.80 2.68
N ALA A 121 -13.98 -12.77 3.04
CA ALA A 121 -14.45 -13.34 4.30
C ALA A 121 -14.10 -14.84 4.44
N GLY A 122 -14.19 -15.58 3.33
CA GLY A 122 -13.79 -17.00 3.27
C GLY A 122 -12.31 -17.17 3.55
N ILE A 123 -11.45 -16.44 2.83
CA ILE A 123 -9.98 -16.47 3.00
C ILE A 123 -9.58 -16.21 4.45
N ILE A 124 -10.19 -15.19 5.08
CA ILE A 124 -9.90 -14.84 6.47
C ILE A 124 -10.39 -15.92 7.43
N ASN A 125 -11.58 -16.47 7.21
CA ASN A 125 -12.09 -17.57 8.01
C ASN A 125 -11.24 -18.82 7.92
N ASP A 126 -10.77 -19.17 6.72
CA ASP A 126 -9.86 -20.30 6.51
C ASP A 126 -8.56 -20.08 7.28
N TRP A 127 -8.03 -18.84 7.28
CA TRP A 127 -6.87 -18.49 8.11
C TRP A 127 -7.15 -18.68 9.61
N TYR A 128 -8.28 -18.19 10.13
CA TYR A 128 -8.65 -18.39 11.54
C TYR A 128 -8.78 -19.87 11.91
N GLU A 129 -9.40 -20.66 11.03
CA GLU A 129 -9.58 -22.10 11.21
C GLU A 129 -8.23 -22.83 11.23
N MET A 130 -7.30 -22.48 10.34
CA MET A 130 -5.93 -23.00 10.34
C MET A 130 -5.12 -22.58 11.57
N ASN A 131 -5.48 -21.47 12.21
CA ASN A 131 -4.77 -20.91 13.37
C ASN A 131 -5.55 -21.11 14.70
N GLY A 132 -6.48 -22.08 14.75
CA GLY A 132 -7.06 -22.60 15.98
C GLY A 132 -8.40 -21.97 16.43
N ASP A 133 -8.96 -21.02 15.67
CA ASP A 133 -10.33 -20.54 15.93
C ASP A 133 -11.36 -21.37 15.14
N HIS A 134 -11.85 -22.43 15.78
CA HIS A 134 -12.90 -23.30 15.25
C HIS A 134 -14.33 -22.86 15.68
N SER A 135 -14.50 -21.67 16.25
CA SER A 135 -15.82 -21.18 16.69
C SER A 135 -16.73 -20.89 15.50
N LEU A 136 -17.82 -21.65 15.37
CA LEU A 136 -18.84 -21.40 14.36
C LEU A 136 -19.50 -20.02 14.52
N LEU A 137 -19.63 -19.53 15.75
CA LEU A 137 -20.18 -18.20 16.04
C LEU A 137 -19.25 -17.10 15.54
N ASN A 138 -17.93 -17.23 15.76
CA ASN A 138 -16.95 -16.27 15.25
C ASN A 138 -16.89 -16.30 13.73
N LYS A 139 -16.90 -17.50 13.13
CA LYS A 139 -16.93 -17.69 11.67
C LYS A 139 -18.16 -17.01 11.06
N GLN A 140 -19.34 -17.23 11.64
CA GLN A 140 -20.59 -16.61 11.23
C GLN A 140 -20.54 -15.08 11.40
N ALA A 141 -20.02 -14.59 12.52
CA ALA A 141 -19.90 -13.16 12.77
C ALA A 141 -18.99 -12.46 11.77
N ARG A 142 -17.84 -13.07 11.42
CA ARG A 142 -16.96 -12.56 10.35
C ARG A 142 -17.68 -12.52 9.00
N ILE A 143 -18.43 -13.57 8.62
CA ILE A 143 -19.22 -13.56 7.38
C ILE A 143 -20.21 -12.39 7.38
N VAL A 144 -20.94 -12.18 8.48
CA VAL A 144 -21.90 -11.06 8.59
C VAL A 144 -21.21 -9.70 8.51
N ILE A 145 -20.03 -9.53 9.12
CA ILE A 145 -19.26 -8.28 9.00
C ILE A 145 -18.93 -7.96 7.54
N PHE A 146 -18.57 -8.97 6.75
CA PHE A 146 -18.30 -8.79 5.32
C PHE A 146 -19.56 -8.47 4.51
N GLU A 147 -20.72 -8.99 4.93
CA GLU A 147 -22.03 -8.58 4.37
C GLU A 147 -22.37 -7.13 4.70
N GLU A 148 -22.10 -6.67 5.93
CA GLU A 148 -22.31 -5.28 6.36
C GLU A 148 -21.49 -4.27 5.56
N ILE A 149 -20.24 -4.60 5.22
CA ILE A 149 -19.34 -3.66 4.51
C ILE A 149 -19.46 -3.75 2.99
N ALA A 150 -19.86 -4.91 2.43
CA ALA A 150 -20.04 -5.07 0.99
C ALA A 150 -21.31 -4.38 0.46
N ASN A 151 -22.33 -4.25 1.31
CA ASN A 151 -23.61 -3.60 1.00
C ASN A 151 -23.94 -2.54 2.05
N SER A 152 -22.98 -1.66 2.32
CA SER A 152 -23.04 -0.74 3.46
C SER A 152 -24.19 0.25 3.34
N VAL A 153 -24.77 0.58 4.49
CA VAL A 153 -25.75 1.66 4.62
C VAL A 153 -25.00 2.94 4.96
N HIS A 154 -25.37 4.02 4.31
CA HIS A 154 -24.74 5.33 4.42
C HIS A 154 -25.76 6.38 4.83
N ILE A 155 -25.28 7.44 5.48
CA ILE A 155 -26.01 8.68 5.70
C ILE A 155 -25.23 9.84 5.11
N CYS A 156 -25.91 10.63 4.27
CA CYS A 156 -25.42 11.89 3.74
C CYS A 156 -26.48 12.95 4.01
N LYS A 157 -26.18 13.86 4.96
CA LYS A 157 -27.15 14.84 5.49
C LYS A 157 -28.41 14.14 6.02
N ASP A 158 -29.54 14.35 5.36
CA ASP A 158 -30.88 13.81 5.66
C ASP A 158 -31.25 12.58 4.81
N LEU A 159 -30.36 12.11 3.94
CA LEU A 159 -30.56 10.94 3.11
C LEU A 159 -29.84 9.71 3.68
N VAL A 160 -30.60 8.66 4.00
CA VAL A 160 -30.07 7.32 4.26
C VAL A 160 -30.22 6.48 3.00
N TYR A 161 -29.15 5.83 2.57
CA TYR A 161 -29.12 5.03 1.36
C TYR A 161 -28.20 3.82 1.51
N GLN A 162 -28.40 2.79 0.70
CA GLN A 162 -27.57 1.58 0.71
C GLN A 162 -26.78 1.47 -0.59
N THR A 163 -25.50 1.18 -0.50
CA THR A 163 -24.67 0.83 -1.66
C THR A 163 -24.75 -0.67 -1.91
N ILE A 164 -24.65 -1.07 -3.18
CA ILE A 164 -24.63 -2.48 -3.61
C ILE A 164 -23.26 -2.90 -4.18
N THR A 165 -22.29 -1.98 -4.11
CA THR A 165 -20.93 -2.11 -4.60
C THR A 165 -20.03 -1.13 -3.85
N GLY A 166 -18.74 -1.38 -3.87
CA GLY A 166 -17.76 -0.62 -3.12
C GLY A 166 -17.65 -1.08 -1.67
N MET A 167 -16.79 -0.38 -0.93
CA MET A 167 -16.62 -0.57 0.50
C MET A 167 -16.48 0.80 1.19
N PRO A 168 -17.05 0.99 2.39
CA PRO A 168 -16.96 2.26 3.10
C PRO A 168 -15.51 2.54 3.51
N SER A 169 -14.93 3.61 2.96
CA SER A 169 -13.47 3.84 3.00
C SER A 169 -12.90 4.10 4.40
N GLY A 170 -13.71 4.54 5.36
CA GLY A 170 -13.30 4.73 6.76
C GLY A 170 -13.51 3.49 7.65
N CYS A 171 -13.86 2.34 7.09
CA CYS A 171 -13.81 1.08 7.82
C CYS A 171 -12.37 0.73 8.24
N ALA A 172 -12.19 0.19 9.44
CA ALA A 172 -10.86 -0.21 9.93
C ALA A 172 -10.17 -1.30 9.09
N LEU A 173 -10.94 -1.99 8.25
CA LEU A 173 -10.49 -3.09 7.40
C LEU A 173 -10.19 -2.65 5.96
N THR A 174 -10.52 -1.41 5.58
CA THR A 174 -10.58 -0.95 4.19
C THR A 174 -9.32 -1.31 3.40
N THR A 175 -8.15 -0.96 3.93
CA THR A 175 -6.89 -1.19 3.22
C THR A 175 -6.61 -2.68 3.01
N TYR A 176 -6.89 -3.51 4.01
CA TYR A 176 -6.62 -4.95 3.96
C TYR A 176 -7.57 -5.66 2.99
N VAL A 177 -8.86 -5.33 3.03
CA VAL A 177 -9.85 -5.90 2.12
C VAL A 177 -9.63 -5.42 0.69
N ASN A 178 -9.28 -4.14 0.48
CA ASN A 178 -8.91 -3.64 -0.84
C ASN A 178 -7.71 -4.41 -1.41
N SER A 179 -6.65 -4.61 -0.62
CA SER A 179 -5.48 -5.40 -1.01
C SER A 179 -5.85 -6.83 -1.41
N LEU A 180 -6.64 -7.53 -0.58
CA LEU A 180 -7.04 -8.91 -0.87
C LEU A 180 -7.97 -9.01 -2.09
N VAL A 181 -8.86 -8.04 -2.30
CA VAL A 181 -9.67 -7.98 -3.51
C VAL A 181 -8.81 -7.70 -4.74
N ASN A 182 -7.81 -6.81 -4.65
CA ASN A 182 -6.85 -6.57 -5.71
C ASN A 182 -6.08 -7.86 -6.07
N ALA A 183 -5.62 -8.60 -5.07
CA ALA A 183 -4.99 -9.91 -5.24
C ALA A 183 -5.89 -10.91 -5.98
N LEU A 184 -7.18 -10.94 -5.64
CA LEU A 184 -8.18 -11.77 -6.32
C LEU A 184 -8.42 -11.32 -7.75
N TYR A 185 -8.53 -10.02 -8.01
CA TYR A 185 -8.73 -9.47 -9.34
C TYR A 185 -7.59 -9.86 -10.29
N VAL A 186 -6.34 -9.71 -9.85
CA VAL A 186 -5.16 -10.05 -10.67
C VAL A 186 -5.14 -11.55 -10.97
N ARG A 187 -5.43 -12.41 -9.99
CA ARG A 187 -5.50 -13.87 -10.19
C ARG A 187 -6.62 -14.29 -11.13
N VAL A 188 -7.81 -13.70 -10.98
CA VAL A 188 -8.94 -13.93 -11.89
C VAL A 188 -8.61 -13.43 -13.30
N ALA A 189 -7.92 -12.30 -13.43
CA ALA A 189 -7.46 -11.79 -14.72
C ALA A 189 -6.42 -12.72 -15.36
N TYR A 190 -5.46 -13.23 -14.58
CA TYR A 190 -4.48 -14.21 -15.08
C TYR A 190 -5.18 -15.45 -15.63
N LEU A 191 -6.11 -16.02 -14.85
CA LEU A 191 -6.93 -17.12 -15.32
C LEU A 191 -7.78 -16.72 -16.52
N GLY A 192 -8.29 -15.50 -16.62
CA GLY A 192 -9.13 -15.06 -17.74
C GLY A 192 -8.38 -14.78 -19.04
N VAL A 193 -7.11 -14.39 -18.94
CA VAL A 193 -6.29 -13.87 -20.04
C VAL A 193 -5.35 -14.93 -20.61
N VAL A 194 -4.69 -15.70 -19.75
CA VAL A 194 -3.73 -16.72 -20.19
C VAL A 194 -4.50 -17.84 -20.87
N ASN A 195 -4.24 -18.04 -22.16
CA ASN A 195 -5.02 -18.91 -23.02
C ASN A 195 -4.12 -19.56 -24.08
N PHE A 196 -3.15 -20.38 -23.67
CA PHE A 196 -2.21 -20.97 -24.62
C PHE A 196 -1.80 -22.42 -24.36
N ALA A 197 -1.44 -23.05 -25.49
CA ALA A 197 -0.95 -24.40 -25.64
C ALA A 197 0.43 -24.57 -24.98
N GLY A 198 0.44 -24.89 -23.69
CA GLY A 198 1.65 -25.31 -22.96
C GLY A 198 1.78 -24.73 -21.55
N ILE A 199 1.05 -23.66 -21.23
CA ILE A 199 1.04 -23.06 -19.88
C ILE A 199 -0.25 -23.46 -19.16
N PRO A 200 -0.18 -24.12 -18.00
CA PRO A 200 -1.36 -24.46 -17.22
C PRO A 200 -2.12 -23.19 -16.79
N ARG A 201 -3.45 -23.23 -16.96
CA ARG A 201 -4.37 -22.18 -16.54
C ARG A 201 -4.81 -22.42 -15.10
N ASP A 202 -3.88 -22.28 -14.17
CA ASP A 202 -4.13 -22.49 -12.75
C ASP A 202 -3.31 -21.53 -11.89
N LEU A 203 -3.57 -21.56 -10.58
CA LEU A 203 -2.88 -20.70 -9.62
C LEU A 203 -1.43 -21.13 -9.35
N GLN A 204 -1.08 -22.41 -9.59
CA GLN A 204 0.30 -22.86 -9.46
C GLN A 204 1.18 -22.24 -10.56
N SER A 205 0.64 -22.13 -11.77
CA SER A 205 1.25 -21.42 -12.88
C SER A 205 1.34 -19.92 -12.61
N PHE A 206 0.31 -19.30 -12.02
CA PHE A 206 0.39 -17.91 -11.57
C PHE A 206 1.55 -17.71 -10.60
N ASP A 207 1.64 -18.52 -9.53
CA ASP A 207 2.68 -18.41 -8.51
C ASP A 207 4.08 -18.69 -9.07
N LYS A 208 4.20 -19.48 -10.15
CA LYS A 208 5.47 -19.71 -10.84
C LYS A 208 5.89 -18.50 -11.68
N ASN A 209 4.95 -17.84 -12.34
CA ASN A 209 5.23 -16.89 -13.42
C ASN A 209 5.06 -15.42 -13.02
N VAL A 210 4.47 -15.13 -11.87
CA VAL A 210 4.16 -13.77 -11.40
C VAL A 210 4.69 -13.56 -9.98
N ARG A 211 5.25 -12.38 -9.72
CA ARG A 211 5.50 -11.85 -8.37
C ARG A 211 4.68 -10.59 -8.20
N LEU A 212 3.61 -10.67 -7.41
CA LEU A 212 2.67 -9.59 -7.16
C LEU A 212 2.91 -8.94 -5.80
N PHE A 213 2.80 -7.61 -5.75
CA PHE A 213 2.69 -6.85 -4.51
C PHE A 213 1.58 -5.80 -4.61
N HIS A 214 0.79 -5.66 -3.55
CA HIS A 214 -0.34 -4.72 -3.51
C HIS A 214 -0.46 -3.96 -2.17
N ASN A 215 -1.06 -2.76 -2.23
CA ASN A 215 -1.38 -1.93 -1.08
C ASN A 215 -2.68 -1.16 -1.34
N GLY A 216 -3.80 -1.77 -0.94
CA GLY A 216 -5.11 -1.32 -1.37
C GLY A 216 -5.25 -1.48 -2.88
N ASP A 217 -5.50 -0.37 -3.56
CA ASP A 217 -5.60 -0.28 -5.02
C ASP A 217 -4.24 -0.24 -5.74
N ASP A 218 -3.19 0.27 -5.09
CA ASP A 218 -1.84 0.28 -5.68
C ASP A 218 -1.33 -1.15 -5.87
N LEU A 219 -0.75 -1.44 -7.04
CA LEU A 219 -0.11 -2.71 -7.35
C LEU A 219 1.17 -2.55 -8.16
N ILE A 220 2.05 -3.52 -8.01
CA ILE A 220 3.23 -3.70 -8.86
C ILE A 220 3.50 -5.19 -8.99
N MET A 221 3.84 -5.65 -10.19
CA MET A 221 4.19 -7.05 -10.38
C MET A 221 5.32 -7.24 -11.39
N SER A 222 6.12 -8.27 -11.15
CA SER A 222 7.15 -8.74 -12.06
C SER A 222 6.69 -10.05 -12.69
N VAL A 223 6.85 -10.19 -14.01
CA VAL A 223 6.28 -11.30 -14.79
C VAL A 223 7.36 -11.94 -15.67
N LEU A 224 7.47 -13.27 -15.64
CA LEU A 224 8.46 -13.99 -16.45
C LEU A 224 8.21 -13.82 -17.96
N SER A 225 9.29 -13.81 -18.73
CA SER A 225 9.25 -13.65 -20.19
C SER A 225 8.38 -14.72 -20.89
N ASP A 226 8.29 -15.92 -20.33
CA ASP A 226 7.50 -17.01 -20.91
C ASP A 226 5.99 -16.70 -20.98
N VAL A 227 5.48 -15.78 -20.15
CA VAL A 227 4.05 -15.44 -20.10
C VAL A 227 3.74 -13.97 -20.40
N ILE A 228 4.76 -13.12 -20.54
CA ILE A 228 4.57 -11.66 -20.64
C ILE A 228 3.76 -11.23 -21.87
N ASP A 229 3.85 -11.95 -22.98
CA ASP A 229 3.12 -11.61 -24.20
C ASP A 229 1.60 -11.81 -24.05
N GLU A 230 1.20 -12.73 -23.18
CA GLU A 230 -0.20 -12.98 -22.85
C GLU A 230 -0.64 -12.18 -21.62
N PHE A 231 0.17 -12.15 -20.57
CA PHE A 231 -0.15 -11.51 -19.30
C PHE A 231 0.67 -10.24 -19.13
N ASN A 232 0.12 -9.12 -19.62
CA ASN A 232 0.72 -7.79 -19.58
C ASN A 232 -0.33 -6.73 -19.25
N ASN A 233 0.09 -5.48 -19.11
CA ASN A 233 -0.80 -4.37 -18.80
C ASN A 233 -1.95 -4.22 -19.82
N GLN A 234 -1.71 -4.41 -21.12
CA GLN A 234 -2.74 -4.23 -22.16
C GLN A 234 -3.82 -5.32 -22.09
N THR A 235 -3.42 -6.56 -21.84
CA THR A 235 -4.36 -7.66 -21.67
C THR A 235 -5.11 -7.57 -20.34
N LEU A 236 -4.45 -7.14 -19.26
CA LEU A 236 -5.10 -6.77 -18.00
C LEU A 236 -6.12 -5.65 -18.19
N GLN A 237 -5.77 -4.59 -18.93
CA GLN A 237 -6.69 -3.50 -19.23
C GLN A 237 -7.93 -3.98 -19.98
N THR A 238 -7.74 -4.84 -21.00
CA THR A 238 -8.85 -5.40 -21.77
C THR A 238 -9.76 -6.27 -20.89
N PHE A 239 -9.16 -7.15 -20.09
CA PHE A 239 -9.89 -8.03 -19.18
C PHE A 239 -10.66 -7.23 -18.14
N PHE A 240 -10.00 -6.31 -17.43
CA PHE A 240 -10.64 -5.49 -16.40
C PHE A 240 -11.75 -4.62 -16.99
N LEU A 241 -11.55 -4.05 -18.19
CA LEU A 241 -12.60 -3.28 -18.86
C LEU A 241 -13.84 -4.14 -19.14
N SER A 242 -13.67 -5.40 -19.56
CA SER A 242 -14.79 -6.33 -19.76
C SER A 242 -15.56 -6.64 -18.47
N ALA A 243 -14.90 -6.54 -17.32
CA ALA A 243 -15.48 -6.69 -15.99
C ALA A 243 -15.97 -5.36 -15.39
N GLY A 244 -15.97 -4.26 -16.15
CA GLY A 244 -16.37 -2.92 -15.68
C GLY A 244 -15.37 -2.23 -14.75
N ILE A 245 -14.14 -2.74 -14.66
CA ILE A 245 -13.05 -2.19 -13.85
C ILE A 245 -12.14 -1.37 -14.76
N LYS A 246 -12.01 -0.08 -14.48
CA LYS A 246 -11.16 0.80 -15.28
C LYS A 246 -9.71 0.74 -14.80
N TYR A 247 -8.86 0.10 -15.60
CA TYR A 247 -7.41 -0.03 -15.39
C TYR A 247 -6.66 0.77 -16.46
N THR A 248 -5.77 1.66 -16.03
CA THR A 248 -5.10 2.65 -16.89
C THR A 248 -3.59 2.69 -16.62
N ASP A 249 -2.86 3.35 -17.51
CA ASP A 249 -1.41 3.49 -17.37
C ASP A 249 -1.08 4.38 -16.17
N SER A 250 -0.14 3.96 -15.32
CA SER A 250 0.24 4.69 -14.10
C SER A 250 0.88 6.06 -14.39
N LEU A 251 1.51 6.21 -15.55
CA LEU A 251 2.08 7.45 -16.05
C LEU A 251 1.04 8.32 -16.80
N LYS A 252 -0.22 7.85 -16.90
CA LYS A 252 -1.32 8.53 -17.61
C LYS A 252 -1.00 8.83 -19.08
N SER A 253 -0.18 7.98 -19.70
CA SER A 253 0.07 7.99 -21.14
C SER A 253 -1.23 7.78 -21.93
N SER A 254 -1.27 8.26 -23.18
CA SER A 254 -2.38 8.00 -24.11
C SER A 254 -2.44 6.52 -24.52
N THR A 255 -1.31 5.82 -24.49
CA THR A 255 -1.20 4.39 -24.80
C THR A 255 -0.52 3.67 -23.64
N MET A 256 -1.13 2.54 -23.24
CA MET A 256 -0.61 1.71 -22.16
C MET A 256 0.52 0.82 -22.69
N ALA A 257 1.71 0.92 -22.09
CA ALA A 257 2.81 0.01 -22.37
C ALA A 257 2.49 -1.40 -21.85
N LYS A 258 2.91 -2.46 -22.55
CA LYS A 258 2.73 -3.85 -22.09
C LYS A 258 3.41 -4.08 -20.72
N PHE A 259 4.63 -3.60 -20.59
CA PHE A 259 5.44 -3.63 -19.37
C PHE A 259 6.49 -2.52 -19.46
N CYS A 260 7.17 -2.23 -18.35
CA CYS A 260 8.26 -1.27 -18.27
C CYS A 260 9.44 -1.85 -17.48
N ALA A 261 10.55 -1.12 -17.46
CA ALA A 261 11.64 -1.37 -16.53
C ALA A 261 11.24 -0.94 -15.11
N ILE A 262 11.93 -1.45 -14.10
CA ILE A 262 11.62 -1.16 -12.69
C ILE A 262 11.92 0.30 -12.31
N GLU A 263 12.88 0.93 -12.98
CA GLU A 263 13.27 2.33 -12.82
C GLU A 263 12.18 3.31 -13.31
N ASP A 264 11.36 2.86 -14.27
CA ASP A 264 10.23 3.62 -14.82
C ASP A 264 8.93 3.41 -14.03
N ALA A 265 8.86 2.34 -13.23
CA ALA A 265 7.68 2.00 -12.46
C ALA A 265 7.44 2.99 -11.30
N VAL A 266 6.15 3.24 -11.00
CA VAL A 266 5.72 4.08 -9.88
C VAL A 266 4.83 3.27 -8.95
N TYR A 267 5.25 3.12 -7.69
CA TYR A 267 4.50 2.40 -6.67
C TYR A 267 4.43 3.24 -5.38
N LEU A 268 3.27 3.37 -4.75
CA LEU A 268 3.07 4.26 -3.60
C LEU A 268 3.55 5.71 -3.85
N LYS A 269 3.38 6.18 -5.10
CA LYS A 269 3.88 7.46 -5.65
C LYS A 269 5.40 7.64 -5.62
N ARG A 270 6.15 6.54 -5.50
CA ARG A 270 7.61 6.53 -5.43
C ARG A 270 8.19 5.76 -6.60
N LYS A 271 9.40 6.14 -6.99
CA LYS A 271 10.22 5.44 -7.98
C LYS A 271 11.26 4.54 -7.32
N PHE A 272 11.99 3.78 -8.12
CA PHE A 272 13.12 2.96 -7.70
C PHE A 272 14.41 3.59 -8.21
N ARG A 273 15.20 4.22 -7.32
CA ARG A 273 16.49 4.82 -7.67
C ARG A 273 17.62 4.00 -7.05
N LEU A 274 18.35 3.29 -7.89
CA LEU A 274 19.41 2.40 -7.46
C LEU A 274 20.70 3.19 -7.18
N GLN A 275 21.45 2.74 -6.17
CA GLN A 275 22.81 3.17 -5.89
C GLN A 275 23.66 1.95 -5.49
N GLY A 276 24.83 1.81 -6.11
CA GLY A 276 25.68 0.62 -5.97
C GLY A 276 25.28 -0.51 -6.91
N GLU A 277 25.95 -1.65 -6.79
CA GLU A 277 25.75 -2.84 -7.64
C GLU A 277 25.72 -4.13 -6.81
N GLY A 278 25.06 -5.16 -7.33
CA GLY A 278 24.96 -6.49 -6.70
C GLY A 278 24.35 -6.43 -5.30
N ASP A 279 24.96 -7.15 -4.35
CA ASP A 279 24.49 -7.24 -2.96
C ASP A 279 24.53 -5.92 -2.19
N THR A 280 25.34 -4.96 -2.67
CA THR A 280 25.46 -3.61 -2.08
C THR A 280 24.42 -2.62 -2.62
N THR A 281 23.56 -3.06 -3.55
CA THR A 281 22.53 -2.19 -4.13
C THR A 281 21.60 -1.68 -3.03
N ARG A 282 21.62 -0.37 -2.82
CA ARG A 282 20.62 0.40 -2.06
C ARG A 282 19.63 0.99 -3.03
N VAL A 283 18.35 0.95 -2.67
CA VAL A 283 17.29 1.52 -3.51
C VAL A 283 16.58 2.60 -2.73
N TYR A 284 16.73 3.82 -3.23
CA TYR A 284 16.06 5.00 -2.73
C TYR A 284 14.68 5.09 -3.36
N ALA A 285 13.74 5.68 -2.61
CA ALA A 285 12.34 5.75 -2.99
C ALA A 285 11.87 7.19 -3.29
N PRO A 286 12.39 7.86 -4.35
CA PRO A 286 12.05 9.24 -4.63
C PRO A 286 10.54 9.41 -4.81
N LEU A 287 9.93 10.23 -3.95
CA LEU A 287 8.53 10.64 -4.05
C LEU A 287 8.34 11.62 -5.21
N ASP A 288 7.17 11.63 -5.83
CA ASP A 288 6.78 12.69 -6.77
C ASP A 288 7.18 14.10 -6.27
N ILE A 289 7.95 14.82 -7.10
CA ILE A 289 8.60 16.09 -6.72
C ILE A 289 7.59 17.19 -6.37
N ASN A 290 6.39 17.15 -6.96
CA ASN A 290 5.33 18.08 -6.61
C ASN A 290 4.85 17.79 -5.18
N SER A 291 4.72 16.53 -4.79
CA SER A 291 4.36 16.16 -3.42
C SER A 291 5.41 16.61 -2.40
N VAL A 292 6.70 16.57 -2.75
CA VAL A 292 7.81 17.06 -1.93
C VAL A 292 7.71 18.58 -1.72
N THR A 293 7.60 19.33 -2.81
CA THR A 293 7.60 20.81 -2.76
C THR A 293 6.30 21.37 -2.21
N ASP A 294 5.17 20.76 -2.54
CA ASP A 294 3.84 21.16 -2.04
C ASP A 294 3.73 20.98 -0.53
N CYS A 295 4.48 20.05 0.09
CA CYS A 295 4.56 19.90 1.54
C CYS A 295 4.90 21.23 2.25
N ALA A 296 5.86 22.00 1.73
CA ALA A 296 6.27 23.27 2.33
C ALA A 296 5.33 24.45 1.99
N ASN A 297 4.44 24.31 1.01
CA ASN A 297 3.58 25.40 0.53
C ASN A 297 2.27 25.56 1.30
N TRP A 298 1.88 24.55 2.10
CA TRP A 298 0.59 24.53 2.79
C TRP A 298 0.78 24.12 4.24
N MET A 299 -0.07 24.63 5.13
CA MET A 299 -0.18 24.20 6.52
C MET A 299 -1.65 24.10 6.91
N TRP A 300 -1.97 23.20 7.84
CA TRP A 300 -3.27 23.20 8.50
C TRP A 300 -3.39 24.44 9.39
N VAL A 301 -4.62 24.90 9.60
CA VAL A 301 -4.89 25.97 10.58
C VAL A 301 -4.37 25.50 11.94
N SER A 302 -3.48 26.30 12.53
CA SER A 302 -2.76 25.98 13.75
C SER A 302 -2.71 27.24 14.62
N GLU A 303 -2.72 27.06 15.94
CA GLU A 303 -2.47 28.13 16.91
C GLU A 303 -1.08 28.77 16.70
N ASN A 304 -0.10 27.96 16.27
CA ASN A 304 1.25 28.41 15.96
C ASN A 304 1.61 28.15 14.49
N ALA A 305 1.31 29.13 13.65
CA ALA A 305 1.58 29.06 12.21
C ALA A 305 3.09 28.95 11.88
N VAL A 306 3.96 29.57 12.69
CA VAL A 306 5.41 29.58 12.47
C VAL A 306 5.99 28.18 12.68
N GLU A 307 5.56 27.52 13.76
CA GLU A 307 5.97 26.15 14.06
C GLU A 307 5.41 25.14 13.05
N ALA A 308 4.12 25.26 12.68
CA ALA A 308 3.53 24.43 11.63
C ALA A 308 4.28 24.57 10.30
N THR A 309 4.67 25.80 9.94
CA THR A 309 5.49 26.06 8.74
C THR A 309 6.88 25.44 8.87
N ALA A 310 7.54 25.57 10.03
CA ALA A 310 8.86 24.99 10.26
C ALA A 310 8.85 23.46 10.11
N LEU A 311 7.85 22.79 10.70
CA LEU A 311 7.64 21.34 10.57
C LEU A 311 7.48 20.94 9.10
N ASN A 312 6.64 21.66 8.34
CA ASN A 312 6.40 21.33 6.94
C ASN A 312 7.62 21.55 6.04
N ILE A 313 8.47 22.53 6.36
CA ILE A 313 9.76 22.75 5.69
C ILE A 313 10.72 21.59 6.00
N GLU A 314 10.83 21.17 7.25
CA GLU A 314 11.61 19.98 7.63
C GLU A 314 11.11 18.73 6.89
N GLN A 315 9.80 18.49 6.88
CA GLN A 315 9.21 17.36 6.18
C GLN A 315 9.48 17.41 4.68
N SER A 316 9.40 18.59 4.04
CA SER A 316 9.75 18.74 2.63
C SER A 316 11.21 18.34 2.36
N MET A 317 12.15 18.73 3.23
CA MET A 317 13.54 18.29 3.10
C MET A 317 13.67 16.77 3.26
N ARG A 318 13.05 16.17 4.29
CA ARG A 318 13.07 14.71 4.50
C ARG A 318 12.47 13.94 3.32
N LEU A 319 11.33 14.38 2.79
CA LEU A 319 10.70 13.78 1.61
C LEU A 319 11.55 13.88 0.33
N SER A 320 12.49 14.82 0.27
CA SER A 320 13.42 14.93 -0.86
C SER A 320 14.61 13.97 -0.79
N TYR A 321 14.83 13.29 0.34
CA TYR A 321 15.97 12.41 0.58
C TYR A 321 16.18 11.36 -0.53
N GLY A 322 15.10 10.70 -0.96
CA GLY A 322 15.14 9.66 -1.98
C GLY A 322 15.57 10.15 -3.37
N HIS A 323 15.58 11.46 -3.63
CA HIS A 323 16.08 12.04 -4.90
C HIS A 323 17.61 12.12 -4.96
N GLY A 324 18.29 11.87 -3.84
CA GLY A 324 19.73 11.95 -3.74
C GLY A 324 20.25 13.31 -3.30
N LYS A 325 21.54 13.34 -3.01
CA LYS A 325 22.21 14.47 -2.37
C LYS A 325 22.04 15.79 -3.13
N ASP A 326 22.24 15.79 -4.44
CA ASP A 326 22.24 17.04 -5.23
C ASP A 326 20.85 17.70 -5.23
N GLU A 327 19.80 16.90 -5.42
CA GLU A 327 18.43 17.41 -5.43
C GLU A 327 17.95 17.80 -4.03
N PHE A 328 18.32 17.03 -3.01
CA PHE A 328 18.10 17.39 -1.61
C PHE A 328 18.74 18.75 -1.28
N ASP A 329 20.01 18.95 -1.64
CA ASP A 329 20.73 20.19 -1.37
C ASP A 329 20.14 21.38 -2.14
N ARG A 330 19.66 21.14 -3.38
CA ARG A 330 18.93 22.14 -4.17
C ARG A 330 17.65 22.58 -3.47
N ILE A 331 16.81 21.64 -3.06
CA ILE A 331 15.54 21.93 -2.36
C ILE A 331 15.79 22.64 -1.03
N ARG A 332 16.73 22.12 -0.23
CA ARG A 332 17.15 22.73 1.03
C ARG A 332 17.62 24.17 0.83
N SER A 333 18.45 24.43 -0.18
CA SER A 333 18.93 25.79 -0.48
C SER A 333 17.78 26.75 -0.78
N ILE A 334 16.81 26.32 -1.59
CA ILE A 334 15.61 27.11 -1.89
C ILE A 334 14.80 27.42 -0.62
N LEU A 335 14.56 26.41 0.22
CA LEU A 335 13.79 26.57 1.46
C LEU A 335 14.51 27.49 2.46
N MET A 336 15.82 27.36 2.60
CA MET A 336 16.62 28.22 3.47
C MET A 336 16.66 29.67 2.97
N ASP A 337 16.73 29.91 1.66
CA ASP A 337 16.61 31.25 1.09
C ASP A 337 15.24 31.88 1.37
N LYS A 338 14.15 31.09 1.26
CA LYS A 338 12.80 31.54 1.61
C LYS A 338 12.66 31.88 3.09
N ILE A 339 13.23 31.08 3.99
CA ILE A 339 13.27 31.38 5.43
C ILE A 339 13.99 32.70 5.70
N ARG A 340 15.18 32.90 5.11
CA ARG A 340 15.99 34.12 5.32
C ARG A 340 15.27 35.39 4.86
N LYS A 341 14.48 35.30 3.80
CA LYS A 341 13.68 36.41 3.25
C LYS A 341 12.36 36.63 3.99
N SER A 342 11.94 35.68 4.83
CA SER A 342 10.71 35.79 5.59
C SER A 342 10.84 36.80 6.72
N ARG A 343 9.75 37.51 7.02
CA ARG A 343 9.65 38.34 8.23
C ARG A 343 9.33 37.50 9.47
N ALA A 344 8.88 36.26 9.28
CA ALA A 344 8.61 35.34 10.37
C ALA A 344 9.91 34.73 10.88
N LYS A 345 10.05 34.63 12.21
CA LYS A 345 11.20 33.99 12.87
C LYS A 345 11.08 32.47 12.82
N ILE A 346 11.20 31.91 11.61
CA ILE A 346 11.13 30.46 11.39
C ILE A 346 12.48 29.83 11.73
N GLN A 347 12.47 28.83 12.60
CA GLN A 347 13.64 28.02 12.93
C GLN A 347 13.38 26.59 12.48
N VAL A 348 14.33 26.02 11.74
CA VAL A 348 14.31 24.62 11.29
C VAL A 348 15.61 23.94 11.70
N PRO A 349 15.59 22.64 12.06
CA PRO A 349 16.80 21.92 12.39
C PRO A 349 17.74 21.86 11.18
N PHE A 350 19.05 21.81 11.46
CA PHE A 350 20.03 21.56 10.41
C PHE A 350 19.91 20.10 9.96
N LEU A 351 19.47 19.91 8.72
CA LEU A 351 19.40 18.60 8.07
C LEU A 351 20.39 18.56 6.91
N SER A 352 21.23 17.52 6.88
CA SER A 352 22.08 17.20 5.74
C SER A 352 21.66 15.86 5.15
N TRP A 353 21.90 15.68 3.85
CA TRP A 353 21.58 14.40 3.20
C TRP A 353 22.33 13.24 3.85
N ASN A 354 23.61 13.41 4.18
CA ASN A 354 24.42 12.38 4.84
C ASN A 354 23.86 12.00 6.22
N ALA A 355 23.39 12.96 7.02
CA ALA A 355 22.81 12.65 8.32
C ALA A 355 21.52 11.83 8.21
N LEU A 356 20.71 12.09 7.18
CA LEU A 356 19.53 11.26 6.88
C LEU A 356 19.93 9.89 6.34
N ASP A 357 20.98 9.82 5.51
CA ASP A 357 21.49 8.55 4.99
C ASP A 357 22.02 7.67 6.12
N ASP A 358 22.75 8.25 7.07
CA ASP A 358 23.21 7.57 8.28
C ASP A 358 22.01 7.14 9.15
N GLU A 359 20.98 7.98 9.32
CA GLU A 359 19.76 7.62 10.07
C GLU A 359 19.08 6.37 9.47
N VAL A 360 19.05 6.26 8.14
CA VAL A 360 18.35 5.19 7.42
C VAL A 360 19.19 3.89 7.35
N TRP A 361 20.49 3.99 7.08
CA TRP A 361 21.31 2.83 6.70
C TRP A 361 22.30 2.38 7.77
N ASN A 362 22.65 3.18 8.78
CA ASN A 362 23.75 2.87 9.70
C ASN A 362 23.53 1.55 10.48
N ASP A 363 22.29 1.24 10.88
CA ASP A 363 22.00 -0.04 11.53
C ASP A 363 21.88 -1.21 10.55
N TYR A 364 21.46 -0.94 9.31
CA TYR A 364 21.41 -1.94 8.24
C TYR A 364 22.82 -2.36 7.79
N ASP A 365 23.73 -1.41 7.62
CA ASP A 365 25.11 -1.65 7.20
C ASP A 365 25.87 -2.50 8.23
N LYS A 366 25.62 -2.31 9.53
CA LYS A 366 26.20 -3.14 10.60
C LYS A 366 25.74 -4.59 10.57
N LEU A 367 24.54 -4.85 10.05
CA LEU A 367 23.94 -6.18 9.99
C LEU A 367 24.28 -6.93 8.69
N TYR A 368 24.47 -6.21 7.57
CA TYR A 368 24.57 -6.82 6.24
C TYR A 368 25.88 -6.57 5.49
N ILE A 369 26.71 -5.61 5.92
CA ILE A 369 28.07 -5.43 5.41
C ILE A 369 29.02 -5.97 6.48
N PRO A 370 29.59 -7.18 6.35
CA PRO A 370 30.57 -7.64 7.30
C PRO A 370 31.73 -6.62 7.32
N PRO A 371 32.21 -6.19 8.50
CA PRO A 371 33.36 -5.30 8.56
C PRO A 371 34.52 -5.98 7.82
N MET A 372 35.13 -5.25 6.89
CA MET A 372 36.13 -5.72 5.92
C MET A 372 37.39 -6.37 6.52
N ASN A 373 37.47 -6.53 7.85
CA ASN A 373 38.66 -6.96 8.60
C ASN A 373 38.40 -8.10 9.61
N ARG A 374 37.46 -9.03 9.35
CA ARG A 374 37.47 -10.31 10.08
C ARG A 374 38.13 -11.39 9.24
N VAL A 375 39.45 -11.51 9.39
CA VAL A 375 40.19 -12.71 8.98
C VAL A 375 39.66 -13.87 9.81
N LEU A 376 38.98 -14.83 9.17
CA LEU A 376 38.65 -16.11 9.79
C LEU A 376 39.96 -16.81 10.14
N LYS A 377 40.24 -16.96 11.44
CA LYS A 377 41.24 -17.91 11.91
C LYS A 377 40.67 -19.33 11.74
N PRO A 378 41.48 -20.32 11.33
CA PRO A 378 41.09 -21.72 11.47
C PRO A 378 40.79 -22.03 12.94
N TYR A 379 39.85 -22.94 13.17
CA TYR A 379 39.51 -23.46 14.48
C TYR A 379 40.77 -24.04 15.15
N ASP A 380 41.05 -23.61 16.38
CA ASP A 380 42.16 -24.10 17.21
C ASP A 380 41.55 -24.99 18.30
N ASP A 381 41.97 -26.25 18.37
CA ASP A 381 41.31 -27.32 19.13
C ASP A 381 41.48 -27.20 20.67
N GLU A 382 42.10 -26.13 21.17
CA GLU A 382 42.40 -25.98 22.60
C GLU A 382 41.35 -25.19 23.42
N GLU A 383 40.37 -24.50 22.81
CA GLU A 383 39.41 -23.65 23.55
C GLU A 383 37.92 -23.82 23.20
N GLY A 384 37.53 -24.84 22.42
CA GLY A 384 36.14 -25.02 21.96
C GLY A 384 35.53 -26.38 22.27
N VAL A 385 34.41 -26.40 23.00
CA VAL A 385 33.58 -27.61 23.20
C VAL A 385 32.74 -27.85 21.94
N ARG A 386 32.93 -29.01 21.29
CA ARG A 386 31.97 -29.54 20.33
C ARG A 386 30.76 -30.07 21.10
N PHE A 387 29.58 -29.60 20.71
CA PHE A 387 28.34 -30.31 21.03
C PHE A 387 28.08 -31.30 19.90
N ASP A 388 28.05 -32.58 20.23
CA ASP A 388 27.51 -33.63 19.35
C ASP A 388 26.00 -33.44 19.13
#